data_AF-A0A0F9L6P8-F1
#
_entry.id   AF-A0A0F9L6P8-F1
#
_cell.length_a   1.000
_cell.length_b   1.000
_cell.length_c   1.000
_cell.angle_alpha   90.00
_cell.angle_beta   90.00
_cell.angle_gamma   90.00
#
_symmetry.space_group_name_H-M   'P 1'
#
loop_
_entity.id
_entity.type
_entity.pdbx_description
1 polymer ?
#
loop_
_entity_poly.entity_id
_entity_poly.type
_entity_poly.pdbx_seq_one_letter_code
_entity_poly.pdbx_strand_id
1 'polypeptide(L)'
;MDKKERNRKWREAHKEHIREYNIRYNESHQEQNRAYSYPYDPEKKKKEHEKYNLALRQEVLTHYGDGKLACVICGENKLLCLTIDHINGGGNKHRKALGLRAGMEFYRWLRKQGYPLGFRTLCRNCQCLT
;
A
#
# COMPACT_ATOMS: atom_id res chain seq x y z
N MET A 1 18.80 21.06 -3.38
CA MET A 1 18.40 20.07 -4.42
C MET A 1 18.19 18.73 -3.72
N ASP A 2 17.00 18.13 -3.85
CA ASP A 2 16.64 16.88 -3.16
C ASP A 2 17.54 15.71 -3.62
N LYS A 3 17.89 14.80 -2.69
CA LYS A 3 18.76 13.64 -2.94
C LYS A 3 18.17 12.73 -4.02
N LYS A 4 16.83 12.59 -4.09
CA LYS A 4 16.18 11.82 -5.16
C LYS A 4 16.33 12.51 -6.51
N GLU A 5 16.18 13.82 -6.57
CA GLU A 5 16.28 14.57 -7.81
C GLU A 5 17.70 14.53 -8.37
N ARG A 6 18.72 14.66 -7.50
CA ARG A 6 20.12 14.48 -7.86
C ARG A 6 20.39 13.08 -8.43
N ASN A 7 19.90 12.05 -7.74
CA ASN A 7 20.07 10.67 -8.18
C ASN A 7 19.35 10.38 -9.51
N ARG A 8 18.18 11.00 -9.75
CA ARG A 8 17.46 10.88 -11.02
C ARG A 8 18.28 11.48 -12.15
N LYS A 9 18.74 12.73 -12.01
CA LYS A 9 19.57 13.41 -13.01
C LYS A 9 20.86 12.66 -13.30
N TRP A 10 21.51 12.11 -12.27
CA TRP A 10 22.71 11.29 -12.45
C TRP A 10 22.41 10.00 -13.24
N ARG A 11 21.32 9.29 -12.91
CA ARG A 11 20.90 8.08 -13.63
C ARG A 11 20.53 8.35 -15.10
N GLU A 12 19.91 9.50 -15.38
CA GLU A 12 19.61 9.94 -16.74
C GLU A 12 20.89 10.23 -17.53
N ALA A 13 21.79 11.05 -16.98
CA ALA A 13 23.04 11.42 -17.64
C ALA A 13 23.97 10.24 -17.87
N HIS A 14 23.88 9.17 -17.06
CA HIS A 14 24.75 7.99 -17.14
C HIS A 14 24.01 6.73 -17.60
N LYS A 15 22.82 6.89 -18.20
CA LYS A 15 21.93 5.76 -18.55
C LYS A 15 22.60 4.74 -19.47
N GLU A 16 23.36 5.20 -20.46
CA GLU A 16 24.06 4.33 -21.42
C GLU A 16 25.21 3.57 -20.75
N HIS A 17 26.08 4.27 -20.01
CA HIS A 17 27.16 3.63 -19.25
C HIS A 17 26.64 2.60 -18.24
N ILE A 18 25.54 2.91 -17.52
CA ILE A 18 24.89 1.97 -16.61
C ILE A 18 24.36 0.75 -17.38
N ARG A 19 23.78 0.95 -18.56
CA ARG A 19 23.27 -0.13 -19.40
C ARG A 19 24.41 -1.04 -19.87
N GLU A 20 25.48 -0.48 -20.41
CA GLU A 20 26.66 -1.22 -20.86
C GLU A 20 27.32 -2.00 -19.71
N TYR A 21 27.48 -1.36 -18.55
CA TYR A 21 27.96 -2.02 -17.34
C TYR A 21 27.08 -3.21 -16.95
N ASN A 22 25.75 -3.03 -16.92
CA ASN A 22 24.83 -4.10 -16.55
C ASN A 22 24.83 -5.26 -17.56
N ILE A 23 24.95 -4.97 -18.86
CA ILE A 23 25.10 -5.99 -19.91
C ILE A 23 26.36 -6.82 -19.64
N ARG A 24 27.51 -6.14 -19.50
CA ARG A 24 28.81 -6.78 -19.29
C ARG A 24 28.86 -7.58 -17.98
N TYR A 25 28.22 -7.07 -16.94
CA TYR A 25 28.07 -7.76 -15.65
C TYR A 25 27.22 -9.03 -15.79
N ASN A 26 26.07 -8.94 -16.46
CA ASN A 26 25.19 -10.09 -16.65
C ASN A 26 25.78 -11.17 -17.55
N GLU A 27 26.55 -10.78 -18.57
CA GLU A 27 27.29 -11.71 -19.46
C GLU A 27 28.37 -12.45 -18.68
N SER A 28 29.20 -11.72 -17.93
CA SER A 28 30.31 -12.31 -17.16
C SER A 28 29.85 -13.19 -15.98
N HIS A 29 28.60 -13.03 -15.53
CA HIS A 29 28.05 -13.76 -14.40
C HIS A 29 26.81 -14.60 -14.78
N GLN A 30 26.64 -14.92 -16.07
CA GLN A 30 25.43 -15.58 -16.60
C GLN A 30 25.12 -16.91 -15.89
N GLU A 31 26.13 -17.75 -15.68
CA GLU A 31 25.97 -19.06 -15.03
C GLU A 31 25.59 -18.93 -13.54
N GLN A 32 26.24 -18.01 -12.83
CA GLN A 32 25.92 -17.71 -11.43
C GLN A 32 24.53 -17.10 -11.29
N ASN A 33 24.16 -16.17 -12.17
CA ASN A 33 22.82 -15.55 -12.20
C ASN A 33 21.74 -16.60 -12.50
N ARG A 34 22.03 -17.57 -13.36
CA ARG A 34 21.12 -18.68 -13.69
C ARG A 34 20.98 -19.66 -12.52
N ALA A 35 22.08 -19.99 -11.84
CA ALA A 35 22.09 -20.84 -10.65
C ALA A 35 21.39 -20.18 -9.45
N TYR A 36 21.50 -18.85 -9.32
CA TYR A 36 20.85 -18.06 -8.26
C TYR A 36 19.41 -17.64 -8.59
N SER A 37 18.90 -18.00 -9.78
CA SER A 37 17.52 -17.69 -10.17
C SER A 37 16.56 -18.48 -9.28
N TYR A 38 16.15 -17.86 -8.16
CA TYR A 38 15.16 -18.42 -7.26
C TYR A 38 13.88 -18.72 -8.05
N PRO A 39 13.30 -19.94 -7.94
CA PRO A 39 12.10 -20.27 -8.69
C PRO A 39 10.99 -19.27 -8.34
N TYR A 40 10.51 -18.56 -9.35
CA TYR A 40 9.39 -17.66 -9.19
C TYR A 40 8.13 -18.51 -8.98
N ASP A 41 7.67 -18.55 -7.74
CA ASP A 41 6.39 -19.17 -7.39
C ASP A 41 5.30 -18.07 -7.33
N PRO A 42 4.42 -17.99 -8.35
CA PRO A 42 3.35 -17.01 -8.37
C PRO A 42 2.35 -17.22 -7.22
N GLU A 43 2.14 -18.45 -6.76
CA GLU A 43 1.21 -18.75 -5.66
C GLU A 43 1.74 -18.28 -4.32
N LYS A 44 3.04 -18.54 -4.05
CA LYS A 44 3.70 -18.02 -2.86
C LYS A 44 3.59 -16.51 -2.78
N LYS A 45 3.91 -15.82 -3.89
CA LYS A 45 3.83 -14.35 -3.95
C LYS A 45 2.40 -13.83 -3.75
N LYS A 46 1.40 -14.54 -4.31
CA LYS A 46 -0.02 -14.23 -4.08
C LYS A 46 -0.39 -14.34 -2.61
N LYS A 47 -0.03 -15.45 -1.94
CA LYS A 47 -0.28 -15.69 -0.51
C LYS A 47 0.39 -14.64 0.38
N GLU A 48 1.63 -14.27 0.08
CA GLU A 48 2.35 -13.20 0.78
C GLU A 48 1.64 -11.85 0.63
N HIS A 49 1.17 -11.53 -0.57
CA HIS A 49 0.42 -10.31 -0.83
C HIS A 49 -0.94 -10.27 -0.12
N GLU A 50 -1.66 -11.40 -0.09
CA GLU A 50 -2.92 -11.55 0.65
C GLU A 50 -2.70 -11.35 2.16
N LYS A 51 -1.67 -11.99 2.73
CA LYS A 51 -1.29 -11.84 4.14
C LYS A 51 -0.95 -10.39 4.48
N TYR A 52 -0.17 -9.73 3.63
CA TYR A 52 0.17 -8.31 3.79
C TYR A 52 -1.07 -7.42 3.75
N ASN A 53 -1.97 -7.63 2.78
CA ASN A 53 -3.18 -6.82 2.64
C ASN A 53 -4.14 -7.03 3.82
N LEU A 54 -4.25 -8.26 4.33
CA LEU A 54 -5.03 -8.58 5.52
C LEU A 54 -4.48 -7.84 6.75
N ALA A 55 -3.17 -7.93 6.99
CA ALA A 55 -2.52 -7.27 8.11
C ALA A 55 -2.68 -5.75 8.06
N LEU A 56 -2.45 -5.13 6.89
CA LEU A 56 -2.62 -3.69 6.72
C LEU A 56 -4.09 -3.26 6.92
N ARG A 57 -5.04 -4.05 6.44
CA ARG A 57 -6.46 -3.79 6.65
C ARG A 57 -6.82 -3.82 8.14
N GLN A 58 -6.34 -4.83 8.88
CA GLN A 58 -6.56 -4.92 10.32
C GLN A 58 -5.88 -3.76 11.07
N GLU A 59 -4.63 -3.43 10.73
CA GLU A 59 -3.87 -2.31 11.31
C GLU A 59 -4.66 -0.99 11.18
N VAL A 60 -5.06 -0.64 9.95
CA VAL A 60 -5.79 0.61 9.66
C VAL A 60 -7.15 0.65 10.36
N LEU A 61 -7.93 -0.44 10.29
CA LEU A 61 -9.25 -0.47 10.89
C LEU A 61 -9.20 -0.45 12.43
N THR A 62 -8.19 -1.06 13.04
CA THR A 62 -7.98 -0.97 14.49
C THR A 62 -7.58 0.43 14.91
N HIS A 63 -6.70 1.09 14.15
CA HIS A 63 -6.26 2.46 14.44
C HIS A 63 -7.46 3.42 14.48
N TYR A 64 -8.32 3.39 13.46
CA TYR A 64 -9.50 4.25 13.37
C TYR A 64 -10.74 3.71 14.11
N GLY A 65 -10.62 2.54 14.75
CA GLY A 65 -11.66 1.90 15.55
C GLY A 65 -11.44 2.09 17.06
N ASP A 66 -10.82 3.19 17.47
CA ASP A 66 -10.45 3.49 18.86
C ASP A 66 -9.64 2.37 19.52
N GLY A 67 -8.68 1.81 18.78
CA GLY A 67 -7.84 0.70 19.23
C GLY A 67 -8.53 -0.67 19.18
N LYS A 68 -9.77 -0.76 18.68
CA LYS A 68 -10.51 -2.00 18.50
C LYS A 68 -10.76 -2.24 17.02
N LEU A 69 -10.67 -3.50 16.60
CA LEU A 69 -11.07 -3.91 15.26
C LEU A 69 -12.60 -4.02 15.17
N ALA A 70 -13.30 -2.91 15.37
CA ALA A 70 -14.75 -2.86 15.45
C ALA A 70 -15.31 -1.51 14.96
N CYS A 71 -16.59 -1.51 14.62
CA CYS A 71 -17.35 -0.30 14.35
C CYS A 71 -17.44 0.55 15.61
N VAL A 72 -17.04 1.83 15.53
CA VAL A 72 -17.09 2.74 16.69
C VAL A 72 -18.51 3.09 17.14
N ILE A 73 -19.53 2.81 16.32
CA ILE A 73 -20.95 3.09 16.64
C ILE A 73 -21.64 1.87 17.25
N CYS A 74 -21.65 0.73 16.55
CA CYS A 74 -22.45 -0.44 16.93
C CYS A 74 -21.64 -1.64 17.44
N GLY A 75 -20.30 -1.57 17.43
CA GLY A 75 -19.44 -2.65 17.90
C GLY A 75 -19.32 -3.87 16.98
N GLU A 76 -19.94 -3.88 15.80
CA GLU A 76 -19.72 -4.93 14.78
C GLU A 76 -18.21 -5.12 14.55
N ASN A 77 -17.74 -6.36 14.62
CA ASN A 77 -16.32 -6.71 14.59
C ASN A 77 -15.95 -7.67 13.44
N LYS A 78 -16.92 -8.08 12.62
CA LYS A 78 -16.66 -8.84 11.39
C LYS A 78 -15.86 -7.97 10.44
N LEU A 79 -14.58 -8.31 10.25
CA LEU A 79 -13.64 -7.58 9.40
C LEU A 79 -14.17 -7.29 7.99
N LEU A 80 -14.94 -8.24 7.44
CA LEU A 80 -15.57 -8.11 6.13
C LEU A 80 -16.64 -7.03 6.09
N CYS A 81 -17.27 -6.67 7.21
CA CYS A 81 -18.28 -5.62 7.33
C CYS A 81 -17.69 -4.23 7.58
N LEU A 82 -16.44 -4.16 8.05
CA LEU A 82 -15.76 -2.93 8.42
C LEU A 82 -15.18 -2.17 7.23
N THR A 83 -15.18 -0.85 7.34
CA THR A 83 -14.71 0.10 6.33
C THR A 83 -14.28 1.41 6.99
N ILE A 84 -13.51 2.22 6.26
CA ILE A 84 -13.12 3.55 6.70
C ILE A 84 -14.14 4.57 6.22
N ASP A 85 -14.62 5.36 7.17
CA ASP A 85 -15.52 6.48 6.96
C ASP A 85 -14.79 7.82 7.17
N HIS A 86 -15.21 8.83 6.41
CA HIS A 86 -14.73 10.20 6.54
C HIS A 86 -15.67 10.95 7.48
N ILE A 87 -15.18 11.40 8.64
CA ILE A 87 -16.01 11.99 9.71
C ILE A 87 -16.84 13.18 9.20
N ASN A 88 -16.26 14.02 8.32
CA ASN A 88 -16.91 15.19 7.73
C ASN A 88 -17.56 14.89 6.35
N GLY A 89 -17.74 13.61 6.01
CA GLY A 89 -18.21 13.18 4.70
C GLY A 89 -17.20 13.49 3.58
N GLY A 90 -17.69 13.54 2.33
CA GLY A 90 -16.87 13.96 1.17
C GLY A 90 -15.80 12.96 0.72
N GLY A 91 -15.83 11.72 1.22
CA GLY A 91 -14.77 10.74 0.96
C GLY A 91 -14.52 10.42 -0.51
N ASN A 92 -15.55 10.47 -1.36
CA ASN A 92 -15.40 10.32 -2.82
C ASN A 92 -14.55 11.47 -3.42
N LYS A 93 -14.90 12.72 -3.08
CA LYS A 93 -14.14 13.91 -3.55
C LYS A 93 -12.69 13.87 -3.08
N HIS A 94 -12.46 13.53 -1.80
CA HIS A 94 -11.11 13.42 -1.24
C HIS A 94 -10.28 12.35 -1.99
N ARG A 95 -10.81 11.14 -2.15
CA ARG A 95 -10.08 10.07 -2.87
C ARG A 95 -9.83 10.42 -4.34
N LYS A 96 -10.79 11.04 -5.02
CA LYS A 96 -10.63 11.51 -6.40
C LYS A 96 -9.54 12.57 -6.52
N ALA A 97 -9.47 13.53 -5.59
CA ALA A 97 -8.43 14.55 -5.57
C ALA A 97 -7.02 13.97 -5.38
N LEU A 98 -6.91 12.86 -4.64
CA LEU A 98 -5.66 12.14 -4.46
C LEU A 98 -5.33 11.15 -5.61
N GLY A 99 -6.25 10.94 -6.55
CA GLY A 99 -6.11 9.93 -7.60
C GLY A 99 -6.15 8.49 -7.10
N LEU A 100 -6.80 8.23 -5.95
CA LEU A 100 -6.81 6.91 -5.29
C LEU A 100 -8.17 6.21 -5.40
N ARG A 101 -8.16 4.89 -5.49
CA ARG A 101 -9.35 4.04 -5.31
C ARG A 101 -9.62 3.81 -3.81
N ALA A 102 -10.85 3.39 -3.51
CA ALA A 102 -11.21 2.93 -2.16
C ALA A 102 -10.50 1.60 -1.79
N GLY A 103 -10.60 1.21 -0.52
CA GLY A 103 -10.03 -0.05 -0.04
C GLY A 103 -8.51 0.00 0.15
N MET A 104 -7.79 -1.00 -0.37
CA MET A 104 -6.36 -1.21 -0.06
C MET A 104 -5.46 -0.06 -0.47
N GLU A 105 -5.75 0.61 -1.59
CA GLU A 105 -4.96 1.76 -2.02
C GLU A 105 -5.09 2.92 -1.02
N PHE A 106 -6.31 3.19 -0.56
CA PHE A 106 -6.56 4.19 0.47
C PHE A 106 -5.92 3.81 1.80
N TYR A 107 -5.94 2.54 2.20
CA TYR A 107 -5.29 2.07 3.43
C TYR A 107 -3.77 2.26 3.42
N ARG A 108 -3.13 1.98 2.28
CA ARG A 108 -1.69 2.26 2.09
C ARG A 108 -1.40 3.74 2.18
N TRP A 109 -2.27 4.58 1.62
CA TRP A 109 -2.14 6.03 1.73
C TRP A 109 -2.26 6.49 3.18
N LEU A 110 -3.27 6.04 3.93
CA LEU A 110 -3.45 6.39 5.35
C LEU A 110 -2.21 6.06 6.18
N ARG A 111 -1.68 4.84 6.02
CA ARG A 111 -0.43 4.44 6.68
C ARG A 111 0.76 5.31 6.27
N LYS A 112 0.89 5.63 4.98
CA LYS A 112 1.99 6.48 4.47
C LYS A 112 1.91 7.92 5.00
N GLN A 113 0.70 8.44 5.24
CA GLN A 113 0.50 9.75 5.84
C GLN A 113 0.65 9.77 7.37
N GLY A 114 0.98 8.63 8.01
CA GLY A 114 1.13 8.55 9.46
C GLY A 114 -0.19 8.57 10.22
N TYR A 115 -1.25 8.05 9.62
CA TYR A 115 -2.59 7.96 10.21
C TYR A 115 -3.20 9.32 10.60
N PRO A 116 -3.50 10.18 9.61
CA PRO A 116 -4.10 11.50 9.86
C PRO A 116 -5.48 11.38 10.51
N LEU A 117 -5.86 12.40 11.29
CA LEU A 117 -7.20 12.51 11.86
C LEU A 117 -8.28 12.72 10.77
N GLY A 118 -9.55 12.61 11.15
CA GLY A 118 -10.69 12.84 10.26
C GLY A 118 -11.33 11.58 9.66
N PHE A 119 -10.89 10.40 10.13
CA PHE A 119 -11.44 9.10 9.74
C PHE A 119 -11.87 8.30 10.96
N ARG A 120 -12.79 7.36 10.74
CA ARG A 120 -13.25 6.40 11.74
C ARG A 120 -13.56 5.04 11.09
N THR A 121 -13.49 3.98 11.87
CA THR A 121 -13.90 2.64 11.45
C THR A 121 -15.38 2.45 11.71
N LEU A 122 -16.15 2.19 10.64
CA LEU A 122 -17.57 1.85 10.71
C LEU A 122 -17.84 0.51 10.06
N CYS A 123 -18.95 -0.14 10.43
CA CYS A 123 -19.53 -1.16 9.57
C CYS A 123 -20.29 -0.49 8.41
N ARG A 124 -20.45 -1.21 7.29
CA ARG A 124 -21.17 -0.68 6.11
C ARG A 124 -22.58 -0.18 6.43
N ASN A 125 -23.29 -0.82 7.35
CA ASN A 125 -24.65 -0.40 7.71
C ASN A 125 -24.62 0.96 8.44
N CYS A 126 -23.77 1.12 9.45
CA CYS A 126 -23.60 2.40 10.13
C CYS A 126 -23.11 3.49 9.17
N GLN A 127 -22.20 3.18 8.26
CA GLN A 127 -21.75 4.15 7.25
C GLN A 127 -22.88 4.62 6.33
N CYS A 128 -23.85 3.78 5.99
CA CYS A 128 -25.00 4.20 5.18
C CYS A 128 -26.00 5.07 5.96
N LEU A 129 -25.98 5.01 7.28
CA LEU A 129 -26.91 5.74 8.16
C LEU A 129 -26.35 7.09 8.63
N THR A 130 -25.09 7.39 8.30
CA THR A 130 -24.35 8.60 8.70
C THR A 130 -23.95 9.40 7.48
#